data_AF-A0A955YDE9-F1
#
_entry.id   AF-A0A955YDE9-F1
#
_cell.length_a   1.000
_cell.length_b   1.000
_cell.length_c   1.000
_cell.angle_alpha   90.00
_cell.angle_beta   90.00
_cell.angle_gamma   90.00
#
_symmetry.space_group_name_H-M   'P 1'
#
loop_
_entity.id
_entity.type
_entity.pdbx_description
1 polymer ?
#
loop_
_entity_poly.entity_id
_entity_poly.type
_entity_poly.pdbx_seq_one_letter_code
_entity_poly.pdbx_strand_id
1 'polypeptide(L)'
;MLAVLLVASAAEPPQGPWEAGLRVERQHMRVLGAWSVANLAGGTAGALIADGPRARTFHGTNAAWNTVNLGIAAMGAVGVARGLREPIPNPDTVARRHRQLHRVLAVNLALDVGYMAAGTGLWLAGGQTGPIDHRGAGSALVVQGAFLAAFDAIFLARHRRVTR
;
A
#
# COMPACT_ATOMS: atom_id res chain seq x y z
N MET A 1 -15.21 -0.62 7.73
CA MET A 1 -14.21 0.07 6.88
C MET A 1 -14.02 1.56 7.17
N LEU A 2 -14.96 2.27 7.83
CA LEU A 2 -14.77 3.69 8.20
C LEU A 2 -13.99 3.96 9.51
N ALA A 3 -13.87 2.98 10.40
CA ALA A 3 -13.40 3.21 11.77
C ALA A 3 -11.86 3.29 11.96
N VAL A 4 -11.05 2.96 10.94
CA VAL A 4 -9.57 2.99 11.05
C VAL A 4 -8.99 4.37 10.66
N LEU A 5 -9.84 5.32 10.24
CA LEU A 5 -9.41 6.63 9.74
C LEU A 5 -9.17 7.69 10.82
N LEU A 6 -9.49 7.41 12.09
CA LEU A 6 -9.41 8.38 13.19
C LEU A 6 -8.45 7.92 14.28
N VAL A 7 -7.16 7.99 14.01
CA VAL A 7 -6.17 8.25 15.06
C VAL A 7 -5.55 9.61 14.75
N ALA A 8 -6.29 10.66 15.10
CA ALA A 8 -5.74 11.99 15.21
C ALA A 8 -4.92 12.03 16.51
N SER A 9 -3.59 12.00 16.38
CA SER A 9 -2.72 12.33 17.52
C SER A 9 -2.87 13.80 17.86
N ALA A 10 -2.92 14.11 19.16
CA ALA A 10 -2.89 15.45 19.76
C ALA A 10 -1.57 16.22 19.52
N ALA A 11 -1.07 16.19 18.29
CA ALA A 11 0.08 16.98 17.86
C ALA A 11 -0.41 18.35 17.39
N GLU A 12 0.37 19.40 17.66
CA GLU A 12 0.10 20.73 17.15
C GLU A 12 -0.20 20.71 15.64
N PRO A 13 -1.13 21.56 15.19
CA PRO A 13 -1.48 21.64 13.78
C PRO A 13 -0.23 21.93 12.93
N PRO A 14 -0.19 21.45 11.67
CA PRO A 14 0.86 21.84 10.72
C PRO A 14 1.19 23.32 10.77
N GLN A 15 2.47 23.65 10.83
CA GLN A 15 2.93 25.02 10.68
C GLN A 15 3.21 25.32 9.19
N GLY A 16 3.40 24.30 8.35
CA GLY A 16 3.49 24.43 6.90
C GLY A 16 3.27 23.14 6.08
N PRO A 17 3.36 23.22 4.74
CA PRO A 17 3.09 22.11 3.82
C PRO A 17 4.05 20.92 4.02
N TRP A 18 5.27 21.17 4.51
CA TRP A 18 6.26 20.13 4.84
C TRP A 18 5.75 19.18 5.92
N GLU A 19 5.41 19.68 7.11
CA GLU A 19 4.93 18.79 8.17
C GLU A 19 3.55 18.22 7.83
N ALA A 20 2.71 18.99 7.11
CA ALA A 20 1.40 18.52 6.66
C ALA A 20 1.53 17.29 5.76
N GLY A 21 2.41 17.36 4.76
CA GLY A 21 2.75 16.23 3.89
C GLY A 21 3.29 15.04 4.69
N LEU A 22 4.30 15.26 5.54
CA LEU A 22 4.91 14.20 6.36
C LEU A 22 3.93 13.53 7.33
N ARG A 23 2.94 14.26 7.89
CA ARG A 23 1.89 13.65 8.72
C ARG A 23 0.97 12.74 7.91
N VAL A 24 0.57 13.15 6.71
CA VAL A 24 -0.26 12.30 5.83
C VAL A 24 0.55 11.09 5.35
N GLU A 25 1.82 11.27 4.98
CA GLU A 25 2.76 10.18 4.66
C GLU A 25 2.87 9.19 5.85
N ARG A 26 3.04 9.69 7.08
CA ARG A 26 3.11 8.87 8.30
C ARG A 26 1.85 8.03 8.50
N GLN A 27 0.67 8.65 8.35
CA GLN A 27 -0.61 7.95 8.52
C GLN A 27 -0.77 6.86 7.46
N HIS A 28 -0.42 7.16 6.21
CA HIS A 28 -0.45 6.21 5.11
C HIS A 28 0.47 5.00 5.38
N MET A 29 1.72 5.23 5.82
CA MET A 29 2.64 4.15 6.19
C MET A 29 2.14 3.29 7.36
N ARG A 30 1.48 3.90 8.37
CA ARG A 30 0.88 3.14 9.50
C ARG A 30 -0.25 2.24 9.04
N VAL A 31 -1.16 2.77 8.21
CA VAL A 31 -2.29 1.98 7.70
C VAL A 31 -1.80 0.87 6.79
N LEU A 32 -0.86 1.16 5.88
CA LEU A 32 -0.25 0.15 5.01
C LEU A 32 0.46 -0.94 5.82
N GLY A 33 1.25 -0.55 6.83
CA GLY A 33 1.95 -1.49 7.70
C GLY A 33 0.99 -2.39 8.48
N ALA A 34 -0.06 -1.83 9.09
CA ALA A 34 -1.07 -2.60 9.81
C ALA A 34 -1.82 -3.57 8.89
N TRP A 35 -2.25 -3.09 7.72
CA TRP A 35 -2.86 -3.93 6.68
C TRP A 35 -1.94 -5.07 6.25
N SER A 36 -0.66 -4.77 6.06
CA SER A 36 0.34 -5.73 5.62
C SER A 36 0.60 -6.81 6.66
N VAL A 37 0.74 -6.45 7.94
CA VAL A 37 0.92 -7.43 9.03
C VAL A 37 -0.30 -8.34 9.14
N ALA A 38 -1.51 -7.78 9.10
CA ALA A 38 -2.75 -8.55 9.20
C ALA A 38 -2.87 -9.56 8.04
N ASN A 39 -2.62 -9.12 6.81
CA ASN A 39 -2.71 -9.99 5.63
C ASN A 39 -1.54 -10.96 5.48
N LEU A 40 -0.35 -10.60 5.94
CA LEU A 40 0.78 -11.53 6.00
C LEU A 40 0.49 -12.66 6.97
N ALA A 41 0.02 -12.34 8.18
CA ALA A 41 -0.37 -13.35 9.17
C ALA A 41 -1.54 -14.20 8.68
N GLY A 42 -2.63 -13.57 8.25
CA GLY A 42 -3.84 -14.26 7.78
C GLY A 42 -3.62 -15.05 6.49
N GLY A 43 -2.84 -14.51 5.55
CA GLY A 43 -2.45 -15.20 4.32
C GLY A 43 -1.52 -16.38 4.59
N THR A 44 -0.57 -16.25 5.52
CA THR A 44 0.31 -17.38 5.88
C THR A 44 -0.48 -18.48 6.57
N ALA A 45 -1.28 -18.15 7.59
CA ALA A 45 -2.13 -19.11 8.28
C ALA A 45 -3.11 -19.78 7.32
N GLY A 46 -3.80 -18.98 6.49
CA GLY A 46 -4.73 -19.47 5.48
C GLY A 46 -4.06 -20.41 4.47
N ALA A 47 -2.84 -20.11 4.02
CA ALA A 47 -2.12 -20.99 3.09
C ALA A 47 -1.76 -22.35 3.72
N LEU A 48 -1.44 -22.37 5.01
CA LEU A 48 -1.07 -23.59 5.74
C LEU A 48 -2.27 -24.52 5.98
N ILE A 49 -3.45 -23.95 6.23
CA ILE A 49 -4.65 -24.74 6.57
C ILE A 49 -5.61 -24.94 5.39
N ALA A 50 -5.38 -24.27 4.26
CA ALA A 50 -6.30 -24.31 3.13
C ALA A 50 -6.40 -25.71 2.49
N ASP A 51 -7.65 -26.12 2.26
CA ASP A 51 -7.99 -27.29 1.49
C ASP A 51 -7.91 -26.98 -0.01
N GLY A 52 -6.96 -27.64 -0.67
CA GLY A 52 -6.78 -27.60 -2.12
C GLY A 52 -5.90 -26.46 -2.66
N PRO A 53 -5.39 -26.62 -3.90
CA PRO A 53 -4.39 -25.71 -4.47
C PRO A 53 -4.87 -24.27 -4.66
N ARG A 54 -6.15 -24.07 -5.00
CA ARG A 54 -6.73 -22.74 -5.25
C ARG A 54 -6.74 -21.85 -4.02
N ALA A 55 -7.31 -22.33 -2.92
CA ALA A 55 -7.36 -21.57 -1.67
C ALA A 55 -5.94 -21.34 -1.11
N ARG A 56 -5.10 -22.38 -1.13
CA ARG A 56 -3.70 -22.28 -0.73
C ARG A 56 -2.94 -21.21 -1.52
N THR A 57 -3.11 -21.20 -2.84
CA THR A 57 -2.46 -20.20 -3.71
C THR A 57 -3.00 -18.81 -3.44
N PHE A 58 -4.32 -18.62 -3.30
CA PHE A 58 -4.90 -17.31 -2.98
C PHE A 58 -4.29 -16.71 -1.71
N HIS A 59 -4.27 -17.49 -0.62
CA HIS A 59 -3.72 -17.05 0.66
C HIS A 59 -2.21 -16.82 0.59
N GLY A 60 -1.47 -17.71 -0.08
CA GLY A 60 -0.03 -17.58 -0.27
C GLY A 60 0.36 -16.36 -1.10
N THR A 61 -0.38 -16.07 -2.18
CA THR A 61 -0.21 -14.84 -2.97
C THR A 61 -0.52 -13.60 -2.14
N ASN A 62 -1.58 -13.62 -1.33
CA ASN A 62 -1.87 -12.51 -0.42
C ASN A 62 -0.74 -12.28 0.59
N ALA A 63 -0.21 -13.34 1.20
CA ALA A 63 0.93 -13.24 2.11
C ALA A 63 2.16 -12.65 1.41
N ALA A 64 2.54 -13.19 0.25
CA ALA A 64 3.68 -12.73 -0.52
C ALA A 64 3.58 -11.24 -0.89
N TRP A 65 2.41 -10.79 -1.35
CA TRP A 65 2.20 -9.39 -1.71
C TRP A 65 2.32 -8.46 -0.51
N ASN A 66 1.79 -8.87 0.65
CA ASN A 66 1.87 -8.06 1.86
C ASN A 66 3.25 -8.04 2.50
N THR A 67 4.12 -9.00 2.22
CA THR A 67 5.55 -8.89 2.55
C THR A 67 6.18 -7.69 1.84
N VAL A 68 5.87 -7.49 0.55
CA VAL A 68 6.36 -6.34 -0.23
C VAL A 68 5.80 -5.03 0.35
N ASN A 69 4.49 -4.98 0.60
CA ASN A 69 3.83 -3.80 1.19
C ASN A 69 4.40 -3.44 2.57
N LEU A 70 4.71 -4.44 3.40
CA LEU A 70 5.33 -4.22 4.71
C LEU A 70 6.72 -3.60 4.56
N GLY A 71 7.52 -4.07 3.59
CA GLY A 71 8.81 -3.47 3.26
C GLY A 71 8.70 -2.01 2.83
N ILE A 72 7.73 -1.70 1.96
CA ILE A 72 7.44 -0.32 1.53
C ILE A 72 7.03 0.54 2.74
N ALA A 73 6.11 0.03 3.57
CA ALA A 73 5.64 0.72 4.77
C ALA A 73 6.79 1.03 5.74
N ALA A 74 7.70 0.07 5.96
CA ALA A 74 8.85 0.25 6.82
C ALA A 74 9.83 1.30 6.27
N MET A 75 10.21 1.20 5.00
CA MET A 75 11.13 2.15 4.37
C MET A 75 10.55 3.56 4.34
N GLY A 76 9.27 3.71 3.97
CA GLY A 76 8.60 5.00 3.98
C GLY A 76 8.46 5.58 5.38
N ALA A 77 8.15 4.76 6.40
CA ALA A 77 8.13 5.22 7.79
C ALA A 77 9.49 5.74 8.26
N VAL A 78 10.60 5.10 7.87
CA VAL A 78 11.96 5.60 8.12
C VAL A 78 12.19 6.94 7.43
N GLY A 79 11.80 7.06 6.16
CA GLY A 79 11.92 8.33 5.40
C GLY A 79 11.15 9.48 6.06
N VAL A 80 9.93 9.21 6.54
CA VAL A 80 9.11 10.19 7.25
C VAL A 80 9.73 10.55 8.60
N ALA A 81 10.25 9.57 9.35
CA ALA A 81 10.90 9.81 10.63
C ALA A 81 12.14 10.69 10.49
N ARG A 82 12.93 10.50 9.42
CA ARG A 82 14.07 11.38 9.11
C ARG A 82 13.62 12.80 8.77
N GLY A 83 12.63 12.94 7.88
CA GLY A 83 12.13 14.26 7.47
C GLY A 83 11.53 15.09 8.62
N LEU A 84 11.05 14.45 9.69
CA LEU A 84 10.55 15.13 10.89
C LEU A 84 11.63 15.51 11.91
N ARG A 85 12.87 15.02 11.73
CA ARG A 85 14.02 15.35 12.58
C ARG A 85 14.96 16.37 11.94
N GLU A 86 14.91 16.49 10.62
CA GLU A 86 15.72 17.43 9.86
C GLU A 86 15.09 18.84 9.84
N PRO A 87 15.91 19.90 9.70
CA PRO A 87 15.40 21.24 9.47
C PRO A 87 14.50 21.29 8.24
N ILE A 88 13.49 22.16 8.27
CA ILE A 88 12.57 22.35 7.15
C ILE A 88 13.39 22.80 5.92
N PRO A 89 13.32 22.06 4.80
CA PRO A 89 14.03 22.45 3.58
C PRO A 89 13.48 23.75 3.00
N ASN A 90 14.24 24.37 2.09
CA ASN A 90 13.72 25.52 1.34
C ASN A 90 12.44 25.15 0.55
N PRO A 91 11.54 26.12 0.29
CA PRO A 91 10.24 25.87 -0.34
C PRO A 91 10.32 25.12 -1.68
N ASP A 92 11.33 25.42 -2.51
CA ASP A 92 11.50 24.75 -3.80
C ASP A 92 11.81 23.26 -3.66
N THR A 93 12.61 22.90 -2.65
CA THR A 93 12.96 21.51 -2.34
C THR A 93 11.74 20.75 -1.83
N VAL A 94 10.97 21.38 -0.95
CA VAL A 94 9.69 20.83 -0.46
C VAL A 94 8.74 20.57 -1.63
N ALA A 95 8.54 21.56 -2.51
CA ALA A 95 7.66 21.43 -3.66
C ALA A 95 8.12 20.35 -4.65
N ARG A 96 9.44 20.23 -4.89
CA ARG A 96 10.01 19.16 -5.73
C ARG A 96 9.75 17.77 -5.14
N ARG A 97 9.96 17.56 -3.83
CA ARG A 97 9.68 16.28 -3.15
C ARG A 97 8.22 15.90 -3.31
N HIS A 98 7.29 16.81 -3.05
CA HIS A 98 5.87 16.51 -3.15
C HIS A 98 5.46 16.15 -4.58
N ARG A 99 5.97 16.87 -5.60
CA ARG A 99 5.75 16.51 -7.01
C ARG A 99 6.33 15.14 -7.35
N GLN A 100 7.52 14.81 -6.85
CA GLN A 100 8.13 13.50 -7.06
C GLN A 100 7.28 12.39 -6.43
N LEU A 101 6.84 12.57 -5.18
CA LEU A 101 5.95 11.62 -4.50
C LEU A 101 4.64 11.44 -5.29
N HIS A 102 4.01 12.53 -5.75
CA HIS A 102 2.79 12.43 -6.56
C HIS A 102 3.01 11.65 -7.87
N ARG A 103 4.18 11.76 -8.51
CA ARG A 103 4.52 10.97 -9.70
C ARG A 103 4.68 9.50 -9.36
N VAL A 104 5.41 9.18 -8.29
CA VAL A 104 5.59 7.80 -7.82
C VAL A 104 4.24 7.16 -7.52
N LEU A 105 3.35 7.86 -6.81
CA LEU A 105 2.00 7.37 -6.52
C LEU A 105 1.14 7.18 -7.77
N ALA A 106 1.25 8.08 -8.75
CA ALA A 106 0.53 7.92 -10.02
C ALA A 106 1.02 6.69 -10.81
N VAL A 107 2.33 6.44 -10.80
CA VAL A 107 2.91 5.22 -11.37
C VAL A 107 2.45 3.99 -10.60
N ASN A 108 2.44 4.02 -9.26
CA ASN A 108 1.99 2.89 -8.46
C ASN A 108 0.51 2.57 -8.68
N LEU A 109 -0.34 3.59 -8.77
CA LEU A 109 -1.75 3.43 -9.11
C LEU A 109 -1.93 2.77 -10.49
N ALA A 110 -1.10 3.13 -11.47
CA ALA A 110 -1.12 2.47 -12.79
C ALA A 110 -0.63 1.02 -12.71
N LEU A 111 0.38 0.74 -11.88
CA LEU A 111 0.85 -0.63 -11.62
C LEU A 111 -0.24 -1.47 -10.96
N ASP A 112 -0.99 -0.94 -10.00
CA ASP A 112 -2.11 -1.64 -9.35
C ASP A 112 -3.17 -2.07 -10.36
N VAL A 113 -3.51 -1.19 -11.31
CA VAL A 113 -4.39 -1.53 -12.44
C VAL A 113 -3.76 -2.62 -13.32
N GLY A 114 -2.45 -2.54 -13.58
CA GLY A 114 -1.70 -3.58 -14.29
C GLY A 114 -1.75 -4.94 -13.58
N TYR A 115 -1.59 -4.97 -12.26
CA TYR A 115 -1.68 -6.19 -11.46
C TYR A 115 -3.09 -6.77 -11.47
N MET A 116 -4.13 -5.93 -11.42
CA MET A 116 -5.51 -6.38 -11.60
C MET A 116 -5.74 -6.97 -12.98
N ALA A 117 -5.21 -6.36 -14.04
CA ALA A 117 -5.32 -6.88 -15.39
C ALA A 117 -4.61 -8.24 -15.53
N ALA A 118 -3.39 -8.36 -15.02
CA ALA A 118 -2.65 -9.62 -14.99
C ALA A 118 -3.38 -10.69 -14.15
N GLY A 119 -3.89 -10.31 -12.99
CA GLY A 119 -4.68 -11.19 -12.13
C GLY A 119 -5.97 -11.68 -12.79
N THR A 120 -6.67 -10.80 -13.50
CA THR A 120 -7.85 -11.15 -14.29
C THR A 120 -7.47 -12.12 -15.40
N GLY A 121 -6.35 -11.88 -16.10
CA GLY A 121 -5.82 -12.81 -17.11
C GLY A 121 -5.57 -14.20 -16.55
N LEU A 122 -4.89 -14.31 -15.39
CA LEU A 122 -4.65 -15.59 -14.71
C LEU A 122 -5.95 -16.27 -14.26
N TRP A 123 -6.91 -15.49 -13.76
CA TRP A 123 -8.20 -16.02 -13.34
C TRP A 123 -8.98 -16.60 -14.52
N LEU A 124 -9.05 -15.87 -15.64
CA LEU A 124 -9.73 -16.32 -16.85
C LEU A 124 -9.04 -17.52 -17.49
N ALA A 125 -7.70 -17.51 -17.58
CA ALA A 125 -6.93 -18.64 -18.11
C ALA A 125 -7.14 -19.90 -17.26
N GLY A 126 -7.13 -19.76 -15.94
CA GLY A 126 -7.25 -20.87 -15.01
C GLY A 126 -6.13 -21.92 -15.17
N GLY A 127 -6.38 -23.13 -14.68
CA GLY A 127 -5.38 -24.19 -14.64
C GLY A 127 -4.43 -24.12 -13.43
N GLN A 128 -3.45 -25.00 -13.42
CA GLN A 128 -2.51 -25.18 -12.32
C GLN A 128 -1.11 -25.50 -12.87
N THR A 129 -0.09 -24.85 -12.32
CA THR A 129 1.32 -25.14 -12.60
C THR A 129 2.01 -25.56 -11.30
N GLY A 130 2.31 -26.85 -11.16
CA GLY A 130 2.85 -27.40 -9.91
C GLY A 130 1.89 -27.14 -8.74
N PRO A 131 2.33 -26.54 -7.61
CA PRO A 131 1.45 -26.24 -6.49
C PRO A 131 0.59 -24.97 -6.70
N ILE A 132 0.82 -24.20 -7.76
CA ILE A 132 0.23 -22.88 -7.99
C ILE A 132 -1.02 -23.00 -8.87
N ASP A 133 -2.17 -22.63 -8.32
CA ASP A 133 -3.43 -22.51 -9.05
C ASP A 133 -3.61 -21.07 -9.59
N HIS A 134 -3.79 -20.94 -10.91
CA HIS A 134 -3.85 -19.64 -11.56
C HIS A 134 -5.10 -18.84 -11.18
N ARG A 135 -6.23 -19.50 -10.84
CA ARG A 135 -7.42 -18.79 -10.35
C ARG A 135 -7.22 -18.27 -8.93
N GLY A 136 -6.53 -19.01 -8.08
CA GLY A 136 -6.13 -18.60 -6.74
C GLY A 136 -5.21 -17.38 -6.80
N ALA A 137 -4.12 -17.46 -7.55
CA ALA A 137 -3.19 -16.35 -7.74
C ALA A 137 -3.87 -15.12 -8.38
N GLY A 138 -4.65 -15.35 -9.45
CA GLY A 138 -5.32 -14.29 -10.19
C GLY A 138 -6.33 -13.52 -9.35
N SER A 139 -7.20 -14.24 -8.62
CA SER A 139 -8.16 -13.59 -7.72
C SER A 139 -7.50 -12.84 -6.57
N ALA A 140 -6.39 -13.34 -6.02
CA ALA A 140 -5.62 -12.61 -5.01
C ALA A 140 -5.04 -11.30 -5.55
N LEU A 141 -4.44 -11.33 -6.75
CA LEU A 141 -3.90 -10.12 -7.39
C LEU A 141 -4.98 -9.08 -7.69
N VAL A 142 -6.16 -9.49 -8.13
CA VAL A 142 -7.29 -8.56 -8.36
C VAL A 142 -7.74 -7.91 -7.05
N VAL A 143 -7.95 -8.69 -5.98
CA VAL A 143 -8.39 -8.15 -4.69
C VAL A 143 -7.34 -7.20 -4.10
N GLN A 144 -6.07 -7.60 -4.11
CA GLN A 144 -4.98 -6.78 -3.58
C GLN A 144 -4.75 -5.52 -4.40
N GLY A 145 -4.74 -5.63 -5.74
CA GLY A 145 -4.60 -4.47 -6.62
C GLY A 145 -5.77 -3.49 -6.48
N ALA A 146 -7.00 -3.97 -6.35
CA ALA A 146 -8.16 -3.09 -6.13
C ALA A 146 -8.08 -2.33 -4.80
N PHE A 147 -7.65 -3.00 -3.72
CA PHE A 147 -7.42 -2.35 -2.44
C PHE A 147 -6.32 -1.28 -2.54
N LEU A 148 -5.16 -1.61 -3.12
CA LEU A 148 -4.03 -0.70 -3.22
C LEU A 148 -4.34 0.51 -4.11
N ALA A 149 -5.00 0.29 -5.25
CA ALA A 149 -5.41 1.37 -6.12
C ALA A 149 -6.31 2.38 -5.39
N ALA A 150 -7.31 1.90 -4.64
CA ALA A 150 -8.16 2.77 -3.85
C ALA A 150 -7.38 3.48 -2.74
N PHE A 151 -6.51 2.74 -2.04
CA PHE A 151 -5.69 3.24 -0.95
C PHE A 151 -4.75 4.37 -1.40
N ASP A 152 -4.07 4.19 -2.53
CA ASP A 152 -3.13 5.15 -3.12
C ASP A 152 -3.84 6.35 -3.73
N ALA A 153 -5.00 6.16 -4.37
CA ALA A 153 -5.82 7.26 -4.88
C ALA A 153 -6.27 8.19 -3.74
N ILE A 154 -6.74 7.61 -2.62
CA ILE A 154 -7.12 8.38 -1.42
C ILE A 154 -5.90 9.12 -0.86
N PHE A 155 -4.76 8.44 -0.76
CA PHE A 155 -3.53 9.06 -0.27
C PHE A 155 -3.06 10.22 -1.15
N LEU A 156 -3.00 10.01 -2.46
CA LEU A 156 -2.63 11.04 -3.44
C LEU A 156 -3.56 12.26 -3.34
N ALA A 157 -4.86 12.04 -3.24
CA ALA A 157 -5.85 13.11 -3.10
C ALA A 157 -5.66 13.89 -1.80
N ARG A 158 -5.48 13.22 -0.66
CA ARG A 158 -5.24 13.86 0.63
C ARG A 158 -3.91 14.61 0.66
N HIS A 159 -2.83 13.99 0.16
CA HIS A 159 -1.51 14.58 0.12
C HIS A 159 -1.50 15.85 -0.73
N ARG A 160 -2.09 15.83 -1.94
CA ARG A 160 -2.25 17.03 -2.79
C ARG A 160 -3.00 18.18 -2.10
N ARG A 161 -3.99 17.89 -1.26
CA ARG A 161 -4.76 18.95 -0.57
C ARG A 161 -3.92 19.67 0.49
N VAL A 162 -3.03 18.95 1.17
CA VAL A 162 -2.24 19.51 2.28
C VAL A 162 -0.88 20.08 1.86
N THR A 163 -0.45 19.79 0.62
CA THR A 163 0.81 20.28 0.05
C THR A 163 0.63 21.21 -1.15
N ARG A 164 -0.57 21.77 -1.32
CA ARG A 164 -0.89 22.77 -2.34
C ARG A 164 -0.48 24.16 -1.88
#